data_AF-A0A7W7G2V1-F1
#
_entry.id   AF-A0A7W7G2V1-F1
#
_cell.length_a   1.000
_cell.length_b   1.000
_cell.length_c   1.000
_cell.angle_alpha   90.00
_cell.angle_beta   90.00
_cell.angle_gamma   90.00
#
_symmetry.space_group_name_H-M   'P 1'
#
loop_
_entity.id
_entity.type
_entity.pdbx_description
1 polymer ?
#
loop_
_entity_poly.entity_id
_entity_poly.type
_entity_poly.pdbx_seq_one_letter_code
_entity_poly.pdbx_strand_id
1 'polypeptide(L)' 'MISRFSAGPVLDLLMAFAAAADAVVLLPGGPVMLTNEDQLPHLPEEFRPGAVVGHAAADVERILAEH' A
#
# COMPACT_ATOMS: atom_id res chain seq x y z
N MET A 1 26.50 6.44 7.66
CA MET A 1 25.26 7.08 8.14
C MET A 1 24.37 5.97 8.67
N ILE A 2 24.18 5.86 9.99
CA ILE A 2 23.31 4.83 10.57
C ILE A 2 21.91 5.46 10.63
N SER A 3 21.03 5.13 9.68
CA SER A 3 19.63 5.49 9.79
C SER A 3 19.01 4.62 10.87
N ARG A 4 18.80 5.18 12.07
CA ARG A 4 18.04 4.51 13.15
C ARG A 4 16.53 4.57 12.92
N PHE A 5 16.09 5.23 11.86
CA PHE A 5 14.69 5.33 11.49
C PHE A 5 14.42 4.36 10.35
N SER A 6 13.65 3.30 10.61
CA SER A 6 13.00 2.52 9.57
C SER A 6 11.59 3.04 9.36
N ALA A 7 11.14 3.08 8.11
CA ALA A 7 9.76 3.44 7.78
C ALA A 7 8.78 2.33 8.21
N GLY A 8 9.28 1.09 8.39
CA GLY A 8 8.51 -0.10 8.78
C GLY A 8 7.35 0.14 9.75
N PRO A 9 7.59 0.55 11.00
CA PRO A 9 6.51 0.74 11.98
C PRO A 9 5.46 1.79 11.58
N VAL A 10 5.86 2.82 10.84
CA VAL A 10 4.92 3.84 10.33
C VAL A 10 4.08 3.27 9.19
N LEU A 11 4.70 2.50 8.30
CA LEU A 11 3.99 1.83 7.22
C LEU A 11 3.06 0.75 7.75
N ASP A 12 3.44 0.01 8.79
CA ASP A 12 2.56 -0.95 9.46
C ASP A 12 1.34 -0.25 10.08
N LEU A 13 1.55 0.91 10.72
CA LEU A 13 0.45 1.71 11.25
C LEU A 13 -0.48 2.22 10.14
N LEU A 14 0.09 2.68 9.03
CA LEU A 14 -0.67 3.13 7.86
C LEU A 14 -1.52 1.98 7.30
N MET A 15 -0.95 0.78 7.17
CA MET A 15 -1.66 -0.38 6.66
C MET A 15 -2.75 -0.86 7.60
N ALA A 16 -2.48 -0.88 8.90
CA ALA A 16 -3.49 -1.18 9.91
C ALA A 16 -4.65 -0.18 9.86
N PHE A 17 -4.34 1.11 9.71
CA PHE A 17 -5.36 2.15 9.56
C PHE A 17 -6.18 1.97 8.27
N ALA A 18 -5.51 1.77 7.12
CA ALA A 18 -6.18 1.57 5.84
C ALA A 18 -7.14 0.38 5.87
N ALA A 19 -6.71 -0.74 6.45
CA ALA A 19 -7.54 -1.93 6.60
C ALA A 19 -8.74 -1.67 7.52
N ALA A 20 -8.53 -0.99 8.65
CA ALA A 20 -9.61 -0.65 9.58
C ALA A 20 -10.62 0.35 9.00
N ALA A 21 -10.17 1.22 8.08
CA ALA A 21 -10.99 2.22 7.42
C ALA A 21 -11.63 1.74 6.11
N ASP A 22 -11.35 0.51 5.68
CA ASP A 22 -11.68 -0.02 4.34
C ASP A 22 -11.24 0.94 3.22
N ALA A 23 -10.02 1.44 3.35
CA ALA A 23 -9.43 2.42 2.45
C ALA A 23 -8.38 1.78 1.52
N VAL A 24 -8.15 2.43 0.38
CA VAL A 24 -7.04 2.13 -0.53
C VAL A 24 -5.94 3.17 -0.39
N VAL A 25 -4.69 2.77 -0.64
CA VAL A 25 -3.53 3.66 -0.53
C VAL A 25 -3.03 4.03 -1.92
N LEU A 26 -2.97 5.33 -2.22
CA LEU A 26 -2.38 5.87 -3.45
C LEU A 26 -0.94 6.28 -3.17
N LEU A 27 0.01 5.48 -3.64
CA LEU A 27 1.44 5.81 -3.53
C LEU A 27 1.82 6.80 -4.65
N PRO A 28 2.40 7.97 -4.33
CA PRO A 28 2.84 8.92 -5.36
C PRO A 28 3.84 8.25 -6.33
N GLY A 29 3.48 8.18 -7.61
CA GLY A 29 4.31 7.54 -8.64
C GLY A 29 4.33 6.01 -8.60
N GLY A 30 3.59 5.38 -7.69
CA GLY A 30 3.49 3.93 -7.53
C GLY A 30 2.09 3.38 -7.84
N PRO A 31 1.89 2.07 -7.67
CA PRO A 31 0.59 1.44 -7.87
C PRO A 31 -0.42 1.81 -6.77
N VAL A 32 -1.71 1.58 -7.05
CA VAL A 32 -2.76 1.63 -6.02
C VAL A 32 -2.67 0.40 -5.16
N MET A 33 -2.57 0.60 -3.85
CA MET A 33 -2.50 -0.48 -2.88
C MET A 33 -3.88 -0.77 -2.26
N LEU A 34 -4.26 -2.04 -2.31
CA LEU A 34 -5.48 -2.56 -1.72
C LEU A 34 -5.15 -3.31 -0.43
N THR A 35 -6.08 -3.27 0.52
CA THR A 35 -5.99 -4.03 1.77
C THR A 35 -6.67 -5.40 1.67
N ASN A 36 -7.50 -5.59 0.65
CA ASN A 36 -8.15 -6.84 0.28
C ASN A 36 -8.53 -6.84 -1.22
N GLU A 37 -8.79 -8.00 -1.80
CA GLU A 37 -9.13 -8.14 -3.23
C GLU A 37 -10.51 -7.59 -3.59
N ASP A 38 -11.44 -7.58 -2.62
CA ASP A 38 -12.81 -7.11 -2.82
C ASP A 38 -12.88 -5.61 -3.12
N GLN A 39 -11.81 -4.85 -2.83
CA GLN A 39 -11.69 -3.43 -3.18
C GLN A 39 -11.46 -3.19 -4.69
N LEU A 40 -10.94 -4.15 -5.44
CA LEU A 40 -10.54 -3.98 -6.84
C LEU A 40 -11.71 -3.54 -7.77
N PRO A 41 -12.91 -4.14 -7.70
CA PRO A 41 -14.04 -3.72 -8.55
C PRO A 41 -14.52 -2.29 -8.24
N HIS A 42 -14.25 -1.78 -7.03
CA HIS A 42 -14.66 -0.45 -6.59
C HIS A 42 -13.70 0.67 -7.03
N LEU A 43 -12.53 0.30 -7.54
CA LEU A 43 -11.62 1.28 -8.13
C LEU A 43 -12.17 1.85 -9.45
N PRO A 44 -11.91 3.14 -9.72
CA PRO A 44 -12.00 3.68 -11.07
C PRO A 44 -11.20 2.83 -12.07
N GLU A 45 -11.68 2.71 -13.31
CA GLU A 45 -11.12 1.79 -14.31
C GLU A 45 -9.65 2.08 -14.61
N GLU A 46 -9.23 3.34 -14.53
CA GLU A 46 -7.85 3.78 -14.73
C GLU A 46 -6.87 3.25 -13.67
N PHE A 47 -7.37 2.90 -12.47
CA PHE A 47 -6.55 2.43 -11.36
C PHE A 47 -6.56 0.92 -11.17
N ARG A 48 -7.47 0.20 -11.83
CA ARG A 48 -7.53 -1.27 -11.75
C ARG A 48 -6.27 -1.94 -12.32
N PRO A 49 -5.72 -1.51 -13.48
CA PRO A 49 -4.47 -2.06 -13.99
C PRO A 49 -3.31 -1.72 -13.05
N GLY A 50 -2.62 -2.73 -12.57
CA GLY A 50 -1.47 -2.54 -11.68
C GLY A 50 -1.82 -2.27 -10.22
N ALA A 51 -3.09 -2.37 -9.81
CA ALA A 51 -3.43 -2.42 -8.40
C ALA A 51 -2.82 -3.66 -7.75
N VAL A 52 -2.31 -3.51 -6.53
CA VAL A 52 -1.61 -4.57 -5.80
C VAL A 52 -2.18 -4.70 -4.39
N VAL A 53 -2.32 -5.93 -3.89
CA VAL A 53 -2.75 -6.18 -2.52
C VAL A 53 -1.52 -6.19 -1.61
N GLY A 54 -1.61 -5.46 -0.50
CA GLY A 54 -0.56 -5.46 0.54
C GLY A 54 -1.17 -5.36 1.93
N HIS A 55 -0.49 -5.96 2.91
CA HIS A 55 -1.00 -6.11 4.27
C HIS A 55 -0.03 -5.59 5.35
N ALA A 56 1.25 -5.44 5.02
CA ALA A 56 2.28 -4.99 5.96
C ALA A 56 3.27 -4.02 5.32
N ALA A 57 4.10 -3.39 6.14
CA ALA A 57 5.17 -2.51 5.68
C ALA A 57 6.09 -3.17 4.65
N ALA A 58 6.41 -4.46 4.83
CA ALA A 58 7.27 -5.19 3.91
C ALA A 58 6.68 -5.27 2.49
N ASP A 59 5.35 -5.32 2.36
CA ASP A 59 4.70 -5.31 1.05
C ASP A 59 4.86 -3.94 0.39
N VAL A 60 4.64 -2.87 1.16
CA VAL A 60 4.83 -1.49 0.70
C VAL A 60 6.27 -1.25 0.27
N GLU A 61 7.24 -1.67 1.09
CA GLU A 61 8.67 -1.52 0.79
C GLU A 61 9.07 -2.30 -0.47
N ARG A 62 8.55 -3.52 -0.65
CA ARG A 62 8.77 -4.32 -1.86
C ARG A 62 8.18 -3.64 -3.10
N ILE A 63 6.94 -3.17 -3.00
CA ILE A 63 6.25 -2.46 -4.09
C ILE A 63 7.02 -1.21 -4.51
N LEU A 64 7.51 -0.43 -3.54
CA LEU A 64 8.33 0.77 -3.79
C LEU A 64 9.73 0.45 -4.33
N ALA A 65 10.21 -0.78 -4.22
CA ALA A 65 11.48 -1.21 -4.81
C ALA A 65 11.32 -1.74 -6.25
N GLU A 66 10.10 -2.14 -6.63
CA GLU A 66 9.76 -2.68 -7.95
C GLU A 66 9.28 -1.59 -8.94
N HIS A 67 9.00 -0.37 -8.44
CA HIS A 67 8.45 0.78 -9.17
C HIS A 67 9.27 2.05 -8.93
#